data_AF-B1KNV9-F1
#
_entry.id   AF-B1KNV9-F1
#
_cell.length_a   1.000
_cell.length_b   1.000
_cell.length_c   1.000
_cell.angle_alpha   90.00
_cell.angle_beta   90.00
_cell.angle_gamma   90.00
#
_symmetry.space_group_name_H-M   'P 1'
#
loop_
_entity.id
_entity.type
_entity.pdbx_description
1 polymer ?
#
loop_
_entity_poly.entity_id
_entity_poly.type
_entity_poly.pdbx_seq_one_letter_code
_entity_poly.pdbx_strand_id
1 'polypeptide(L)'
;MMSPLEQVLAAAKSITDAGKQPSLALIKTKLGNSVPMPILIQGLQQFKSMSQDAIEQLQALTADVSLSPKSEELSELDTLKLELKRLKEDYQQLNSRLTALESGYRSEK
;
A
#
# COMPACT_ATOMS: atom_id res chain seq x y z
N MET A 1 -1.31 5.65 18.46
CA MET A 1 -2.13 5.05 17.39
C MET A 1 -1.19 4.28 16.48
N MET A 2 -1.42 3.00 16.21
CA MET A 2 -0.57 2.22 15.30
C MET A 2 -0.93 2.55 13.84
N SER A 3 0.08 2.79 13.00
CA SER A 3 -0.13 3.01 11.58
C SER A 3 -0.69 1.76 10.87
N PRO A 4 -1.40 1.91 9.73
CA PRO A 4 -1.94 0.76 8.99
C PRO A 4 -0.88 -0.26 8.59
N LEU A 5 0.34 0.19 8.27
CA LEU A 5 1.46 -0.69 7.92
C LEU A 5 1.96 -1.48 9.13
N GLU A 6 2.09 -0.84 10.29
CA GLU A 6 2.48 -1.50 11.54
C GLU A 6 1.44 -2.55 11.96
N GLN A 7 0.14 -2.29 11.73
CA GLN A 7 -0.91 -3.28 11.98
C GLN A 7 -0.74 -4.53 11.09
N VAL A 8 -0.35 -4.36 9.83
CA VAL A 8 -0.05 -5.49 8.93
C VAL A 8 1.16 -6.29 9.44
N LEU A 9 2.23 -5.61 9.84
CA LEU A 9 3.44 -6.25 10.38
C LEU A 9 3.15 -7.00 11.68
N ALA A 10 2.40 -6.39 12.60
CA ALA A 10 1.98 -7.01 13.85
C ALA A 10 1.05 -8.22 13.64
N ALA A 11 0.27 -8.22 12.56
CA ALA A 11 -0.60 -9.33 12.19
C ALA A 11 0.19 -10.48 11.57
N ALA A 12 1.11 -10.15 10.66
CA ALA A 12 2.03 -11.12 10.07
C ALA A 12 2.88 -11.81 11.14
N LYS A 13 3.36 -11.05 12.14
CA LYS A 13 4.06 -11.60 13.30
C LYS A 13 3.20 -12.57 14.07
N SER A 14 2.01 -12.14 14.49
CA SER A 14 1.13 -13.02 15.28
C SER A 14 0.71 -14.30 14.53
N ILE A 15 0.61 -14.27 13.19
CA ILE A 15 0.37 -15.47 12.38
C ILE A 15 1.59 -16.39 12.41
N THR A 16 2.79 -15.82 12.32
CA THR A 16 4.07 -16.55 12.45
C THR A 16 4.24 -17.15 13.83
N ASP A 17 3.92 -16.40 14.89
CA ASP A 17 3.98 -16.86 16.28
C ASP A 17 2.99 -18.01 16.53
N ALA A 18 1.88 -18.06 15.77
CA ALA A 18 0.93 -19.18 15.76
C ALA A 18 1.42 -20.39 14.91
N GLY A 19 2.67 -20.38 14.43
CA GLY A 19 3.29 -21.44 13.65
C GLY A 19 2.83 -21.52 12.19
N LYS A 20 2.12 -20.50 11.68
CA LYS A 20 1.61 -20.45 10.31
C LYS A 20 2.43 -19.48 9.46
N GLN A 21 2.59 -19.78 8.18
CA GLN A 21 3.22 -18.83 7.26
C GLN A 21 2.24 -17.69 6.93
N PRO A 22 2.62 -16.41 7.16
CA PRO A 22 1.76 -15.28 6.87
C PRO A 22 1.49 -15.17 5.36
N SER A 23 0.21 -15.06 5.02
CA SER A 23 -0.27 -14.90 3.65
C SER A 23 -1.26 -13.74 3.56
N LEU A 24 -1.45 -13.22 2.35
CA LEU A 24 -2.36 -12.10 2.12
C LEU A 24 -3.78 -12.40 2.63
N ALA A 25 -4.26 -13.62 2.38
CA ALA A 25 -5.57 -14.07 2.85
C ALA A 25 -5.63 -14.10 4.37
N LEU A 26 -4.65 -14.69 5.05
CA LEU A 26 -4.64 -14.79 6.51
C LEU A 26 -4.56 -13.42 7.19
N ILE A 27 -3.72 -12.52 6.67
CA ILE A 27 -3.62 -11.15 7.17
C ILE A 27 -4.94 -10.41 6.95
N LYS A 28 -5.56 -10.52 5.76
CA LYS A 28 -6.85 -9.91 5.46
C LYS A 28 -7.96 -10.43 6.38
N THR A 29 -8.00 -11.73 6.66
CA THR A 29 -8.99 -12.29 7.59
C THR A 29 -8.79 -11.76 9.01
N LYS A 30 -7.54 -11.52 9.41
CA LYS A 30 -7.20 -11.00 10.74
C LYS A 30 -7.48 -9.50 10.89
N LEU A 31 -7.21 -8.68 9.86
CA LEU A 31 -7.39 -7.23 9.87
C LEU A 31 -8.77 -6.78 9.36
N GLY A 32 -9.52 -7.67 8.72
CA GLY A 32 -10.77 -7.31 8.05
C GLY A 32 -10.55 -6.34 6.88
N ASN A 33 -11.57 -5.53 6.60
CA ASN A 33 -11.50 -4.47 5.57
C ASN A 33 -10.86 -3.16 6.09
N SER A 34 -10.28 -3.17 7.29
CA SER A 34 -9.72 -1.96 7.92
C SER A 34 -8.41 -1.48 7.27
N VAL A 35 -7.79 -2.28 6.41
CA VAL A 35 -6.53 -1.93 5.74
C VAL A 35 -6.61 -2.18 4.23
N PRO A 36 -6.29 -1.18 3.38
CA PRO A 36 -6.30 -1.32 1.93
C PRO A 36 -5.36 -2.43 1.43
N MET A 37 -5.79 -3.16 0.39
CA MET A 37 -5.04 -4.27 -0.18
C MET A 37 -3.58 -3.92 -0.58
N PRO A 38 -3.26 -2.75 -1.14
CA PRO A 38 -1.86 -2.36 -1.40
C PRO A 38 -1.01 -2.33 -0.13
N ILE A 39 -1.55 -1.83 0.99
CA ILE A 39 -0.86 -1.79 2.29
C ILE A 39 -0.69 -3.19 2.87
N LEU A 40 -1.69 -4.06 2.70
CA LEU A 40 -1.55 -5.49 3.06
C LEU A 40 -0.41 -6.15 2.29
N ILE A 41 -0.32 -5.90 0.97
CA ILE A 41 0.74 -6.44 0.11
C ILE A 41 2.10 -5.88 0.53
N GLN A 42 2.20 -4.57 0.71
CA GLN A 42 3.44 -3.89 1.09
C GLN A 42 3.95 -4.38 2.45
N GLY A 43 3.08 -4.42 3.46
CA GLY A 43 3.45 -4.90 4.80
C GLY A 43 3.82 -6.38 4.80
N LEU A 44 3.14 -7.23 4.03
CA LEU A 44 3.53 -8.63 3.88
C LEU A 44 4.89 -8.80 3.19
N GLN A 45 5.17 -8.02 2.14
CA GLN A 45 6.48 -8.03 1.47
C GLN A 45 7.59 -7.54 2.41
N GLN A 46 7.33 -6.48 3.17
CA GLN A 46 8.27 -5.96 4.16
C GLN A 46 8.55 -7.00 5.25
N PHE A 47 7.51 -7.65 5.80
CA PHE A 47 7.68 -8.70 6.79
C PHE A 47 8.55 -9.85 6.29
N LYS A 48 8.38 -10.27 5.02
CA LYS A 48 9.18 -11.32 4.40
C LYS A 48 10.64 -10.93 4.17
N SER A 49 10.90 -9.64 3.98
CA SER A 49 12.25 -9.10 3.76
C SER A 49 12.97 -8.72 5.05
N MET A 50 12.29 -8.74 6.20
CA MET A 50 12.88 -8.46 7.51
C MET A 50 13.67 -9.67 8.04
N SER A 51 14.73 -9.38 8.80
CA SER A 51 15.47 -10.41 9.54
C SER A 51 14.67 -10.93 10.73
N GLN A 52 15.01 -12.14 11.19
CA GLN A 52 14.36 -12.78 12.34
C GLN A 52 14.40 -11.88 13.60
N ASP A 53 15.54 -11.27 13.91
CA ASP A 53 15.69 -10.29 15.01
C ASP A 53 14.70 -9.12 14.90
N ALA A 54 14.54 -8.57 13.71
CA ALA A 54 13.64 -7.44 13.49
C ALA A 54 12.18 -7.87 13.64
N ILE A 55 11.86 -9.11 13.28
CA ILE A 55 10.54 -9.70 13.52
C ILE A 55 10.32 -9.90 15.01
N GLU A 56 11.30 -10.32 15.80
CA GLU A 56 11.16 -10.49 17.25
C GLU A 56 10.88 -9.18 17.99
N GLN A 57 11.39 -8.05 17.49
CA GLN A 57 11.15 -6.72 18.04
C GLN A 57 9.75 -6.16 17.75
N LEU A 58 9.02 -6.73 16.78
CA LEU A 58 7.66 -6.30 16.49
C LEU A 58 6.71 -6.71 17.63
N GLN A 59 5.83 -5.79 18.04
CA GLN A 59 4.76 -6.12 18.98
C GLN A 59 3.66 -6.90 18.26
N ALA A 60 3.33 -8.08 18.75
CA ALA A 60 2.28 -8.91 18.17
C ALA A 60 0.89 -8.30 18.42
N LEU A 61 0.03 -8.36 17.42
CA LEU A 61 -1.39 -8.01 17.57
C LEU A 61 -2.08 -9.05 18.47
N THR A 62 -2.34 -8.69 19.72
CA THR A 62 -3.27 -9.40 20.61
C THR A 62 -4.67 -9.35 20.00
N ALA A 63 -5.40 -10.46 20.06
CA ALA A 63 -6.56 -10.77 19.22
C ALA A 63 -7.85 -9.95 19.51
N ASP A 64 -7.75 -8.74 20.06
CA ASP A 64 -8.88 -7.88 20.47
C ASP A 64 -9.17 -6.73 19.48
N VAL A 65 -8.89 -6.91 18.18
CA VAL A 65 -9.40 -5.97 17.17
C VAL A 65 -10.78 -6.43 16.74
N SER A 66 -11.75 -6.00 17.54
CA SER A 66 -13.19 -6.13 17.31
C SER A 66 -13.55 -5.80 15.86
N LEU A 67 -14.23 -6.74 15.21
CA LEU A 67 -14.84 -6.62 13.89
C LEU A 67 -15.90 -5.51 13.93
N SER A 68 -15.51 -4.25 13.69
CA SER A 68 -16.45 -3.15 13.53
C SER A 68 -16.93 -3.04 12.08
N PRO A 69 -18.20 -2.65 11.87
CA PRO A 69 -18.89 -2.84 10.61
C PRO A 69 -18.47 -1.82 9.56
N LYS A 70 -18.28 -2.34 8.35
CA LYS A 70 -18.60 -1.74 7.05
C LYS A 70 -19.16 -0.31 7.13
N SER A 71 -18.29 0.70 7.07
CA SER A 71 -18.67 2.05 6.66
C SER A 71 -18.22 2.27 5.22
N GLU A 72 -19.18 2.64 4.37
CA GLU A 72 -18.96 3.20 3.05
C GLU A 72 -18.09 4.46 3.14
N GLU A 73 -16.77 4.31 3.07
CA GLU A 73 -15.90 5.41 2.67
C GLU A 73 -15.76 5.38 1.14
N LEU A 74 -16.19 6.48 0.52
CA LEU A 74 -15.91 6.82 -0.88
C LEU A 74 -14.48 6.40 -1.21
N SER A 75 -14.37 5.37 -2.04
CA SER A 75 -13.19 4.54 -2.13
C SER A 75 -11.96 5.41 -2.41
N GLU A 76 -10.92 5.30 -1.58
CA GLU A 76 -9.57 5.83 -1.85
C GLU A 76 -9.06 5.43 -3.26
N LEU A 77 -9.66 4.38 -3.83
CA LEU A 77 -9.51 3.99 -5.23
C LEU A 77 -9.93 5.09 -6.21
N ASP A 78 -11.00 5.83 -5.93
CA ASP A 78 -11.54 6.89 -6.78
C ASP A 78 -10.72 8.18 -6.67
N THR A 79 -10.21 8.50 -5.48
CA THR A 79 -9.22 9.59 -5.32
C THR A 79 -7.91 9.25 -6.04
N LEU A 80 -7.42 8.02 -5.91
CA LEU A 80 -6.20 7.57 -6.57
C LEU A 80 -6.34 7.51 -8.10
N LYS A 81 -7.51 7.08 -8.62
CA LYS A 81 -7.82 7.15 -10.05
C LYS A 81 -7.80 8.59 -10.56
N LEU A 82 -8.30 9.53 -9.77
CA LEU A 82 -8.32 10.95 -10.13
C LEU A 82 -6.88 11.51 -10.18
N GLU A 83 -6.05 11.18 -9.19
CA GLU A 83 -4.64 11.59 -9.17
C GLU A 83 -3.83 11.00 -10.34
N LEU A 84 -4.03 9.72 -10.65
CA LEU A 84 -3.39 9.07 -11.80
C LEU A 84 -3.81 9.74 -13.11
N LYS A 85 -5.10 10.04 -13.26
CA LYS A 85 -5.61 10.75 -14.44
C LYS A 85 -4.92 12.11 -14.61
N ARG A 86 -4.84 12.89 -13.52
CA ARG A 86 -4.17 14.20 -13.52
C ARG A 86 -2.69 14.08 -13.89
N LEU A 87 -1.97 13.12 -13.30
CA LEU A 87 -0.56 12.90 -13.61
C LEU A 87 -0.33 12.54 -15.09
N LYS A 88 -1.24 11.76 -15.69
CA LYS A 88 -1.17 11.41 -17.10
C LYS A 88 -1.37 12.63 -18.00
N GLU A 89 -2.28 13.52 -17.64
CA GLU A 89 -2.54 14.77 -18.36
C GLU A 89 -1.31 15.69 -18.30
N ASP A 90 -0.70 15.85 -17.12
CA ASP A 90 0.52 16.64 -16.93
C ASP A 90 1.69 16.09 -17.77
N TYR A 91 1.85 14.77 -17.81
CA TYR A 91 2.86 14.12 -18.64
C TYR A 91 2.64 14.39 -20.13
N GLN A 92 1.39 14.29 -20.61
CA GLN A 92 1.07 14.58 -22.00
C GLN A 92 1.37 16.03 -22.37
N GLN A 93 1.02 16.99 -21.50
CA GLN A 93 1.33 18.40 -21.72
C GLN A 93 2.83 18.66 -21.78
N LEU A 94 3.61 18.05 -20.88
CA LEU A 94 5.06 18.19 -20.86
C LEU A 94 5.69 17.62 -22.14
N ASN A 95 5.22 16.45 -22.59
CA ASN A 95 5.69 15.83 -23.82
C ASN A 95 5.36 16.69 -25.05
N SER A 96 4.16 17.26 -25.14
CA SER A 96 3.79 18.19 -26.23
C SER A 96 4.66 19.44 -26.24
N ARG A 97 4.98 20.01 -25.06
CA ARG A 97 5.90 21.15 -24.94
C ARG A 97 7.32 20.79 -25.40
N LEU A 98 7.80 19.60 -25.03
CA LEU A 98 9.11 19.12 -25.45
C LEU A 98 9.17 18.97 -26.99
N THR A 99 8.17 18.32 -27.60
CA THR A 99 8.08 18.18 -29.05
C THR A 99 8.03 19.54 -29.76
N ALA A 100 7.27 20.50 -29.24
CA ALA A 100 7.21 21.85 -29.79
C ALA A 100 8.59 22.53 -29.76
N LEU A 101 9.30 22.43 -28.63
CA LEU A 101 10.64 23.00 -28.46
C LEU A 101 11.66 22.33 -29.39
N GLU A 102 11.62 21.00 -29.52
CA GLU A 102 12.47 20.23 -30.43
C GLU A 102 12.22 20.59 -31.90
N SER A 103 10.95 20.80 -32.27
CA SER A 103 10.59 21.20 -33.63
C SER A 103 11.00 22.64 -33.97
N GLY A 104 10.92 23.56 -32.99
CA GLY A 104 11.42 24.93 -33.13
C GLY A 104 12.93 24.96 -33.30
N TYR A 105 13.66 24.21 -32.46
CA TYR A 105 15.13 24.10 -32.55
C TYR A 105 15.62 23.47 -33.87
N ARG A 106 14.83 22.55 -34.45
CA ARG A 106 15.12 21.97 -35.77
C ARG A 106 14.83 22.93 -36.94
N SER A 107 14.02 23.96 -36.75
CA SER A 107 13.65 24.90 -37.81
C SER A 107 14.59 26.11 -37.90
N GLU A 108 15.42 26.35 -36.88
CA GLU A 108 16.44 27.41 -36.83
C GLU A 108 17.84 26.95 -37.28
N LYS A 109 17.99 25.71 -37.75
CA LYS A 109 19.26 25.12 -38.18
C LYS A 109 19.22 24.73 -39.66
#